data_AF-A0A930WAR4-F1
#
_entry.id   AF-A0A930WAR4-F1
#
_cell.length_a   1.000
_cell.length_b   1.000
_cell.length_c   1.000
_cell.angle_alpha   90.00
_cell.angle_beta   90.00
_cell.angle_gamma   90.00
#
_symmetry.space_group_name_H-M   'P 1'
#
loop_
_entity.id
_entity.type
_entity.pdbx_description
1 polymer ?
#
loop_
_entity_poly.entity_id
_entity_poly.type
_entity_poly.pdbx_seq_one_letter_code
_entity_poly.pdbx_strand_id
1 'polypeptide(L)'
;YSPHRKYPYMRGELAALWREARAAHPNAYEAWKSIASDPAKKKQYKQARGMGGFVRSNWQEVSELIAASVLYTAYTYGSDRIFGFSVIPAMSMLSYAAGIRFVQLMGGVGLSFYDWYADLPPASPQLWGEQTDVPESSDWYNAGYLITWGSNVPLTRTPDAHFMSEVRYKGTKVVSIAPDYAESSMFADTWISLKVGSDSALAMAMGHVILKEYYVDKTVPFFLEYTRKYTDFPFLVRVEKRADGTYIPGRMLSSRDMGRDEKHADFRYYVVDDKTGEIVIPNGTLAERWSDQEKWNIREENRDTGAEICPRLSVWDDKTGTVEVELPYFGNDREKRTLTRALPVRSIQTADGEVLVTTVYDLTLANYAIDRGIGGESAGSYEDDTPYTPAWQEKYTGIAPELVI
;
A
#
# COMPACT_ATOMS: atom_id res chain seq x y z
N TYR A 1 39.35 -17.05 -5.62
CA TYR A 1 39.33 -17.29 -7.07
C TYR A 1 38.34 -18.40 -7.43
N SER A 2 37.03 -18.17 -7.24
CA SER A 2 36.01 -19.12 -7.68
C SER A 2 36.15 -19.40 -9.19
N PRO A 3 35.98 -20.65 -9.68
CA PRO A 3 36.22 -21.02 -11.07
C PRO A 3 35.28 -20.34 -12.09
N HIS A 4 34.24 -19.63 -11.64
CA HIS A 4 33.15 -19.14 -12.48
C HIS A 4 33.35 -17.75 -13.13
N ARG A 5 34.46 -17.00 -12.91
CA ARG A 5 34.54 -15.58 -13.31
C ARG A 5 35.88 -15.17 -13.94
N LYS A 6 35.95 -14.89 -15.26
CA LYS A 6 37.18 -14.36 -15.90
C LYS A 6 37.01 -13.44 -17.13
N TYR A 7 36.07 -13.71 -18.06
CA TYR A 7 36.05 -13.06 -19.38
C TYR A 7 34.63 -12.66 -19.82
N PRO A 8 34.48 -11.73 -20.80
CA PRO A 8 33.23 -11.60 -21.53
C PRO A 8 32.98 -12.84 -22.40
N TYR A 9 31.72 -13.24 -22.51
CA TYR A 9 31.30 -14.41 -23.28
C TYR A 9 30.15 -14.04 -24.21
N MET A 10 30.05 -14.74 -25.34
CA MET A 10 28.96 -14.65 -26.30
C MET A 10 28.43 -16.05 -26.60
N ARG A 11 27.14 -16.19 -26.92
CA ARG A 11 26.61 -17.47 -27.40
C ARG A 11 27.29 -17.80 -28.74
N GLY A 12 27.81 -19.02 -28.90
CA GLY A 12 28.56 -19.44 -30.09
C GLY A 12 27.83 -19.16 -31.41
N GLU A 13 26.54 -19.49 -31.48
CA GLU A 13 25.67 -19.18 -32.63
C GLU A 13 25.64 -17.68 -32.97
N LEU A 14 25.51 -16.82 -31.97
CA LEU A 14 25.52 -15.36 -32.18
C LEU A 14 26.91 -14.87 -32.58
N ALA A 15 27.97 -15.43 -31.99
CA ALA A 15 29.34 -15.05 -32.29
C ALA A 15 29.72 -15.40 -33.74
N ALA A 16 29.31 -16.56 -34.23
CA ALA A 16 29.52 -16.96 -35.62
C ALA A 16 28.80 -15.99 -36.58
N LEU A 17 27.50 -15.75 -36.36
CA LEU A 17 26.72 -14.81 -37.17
C LEU A 17 27.30 -13.39 -37.14
N TRP A 18 27.70 -12.92 -35.95
CA TRP A 18 28.28 -11.59 -35.77
C TRP A 18 29.59 -11.43 -36.54
N ARG A 19 30.52 -12.38 -36.41
CA ARG A 19 31.83 -12.31 -37.07
C ARG A 19 31.70 -12.39 -38.60
N GLU A 20 30.83 -13.25 -39.10
CA GLU A 20 30.53 -13.34 -40.53
C GLU A 20 29.94 -12.03 -41.06
N ALA A 21 28.90 -11.51 -40.40
CA ALA A 21 28.28 -10.24 -40.80
C ALA A 21 29.25 -9.07 -40.69
N ARG A 22 30.05 -9.00 -39.61
CA ARG A 22 30.99 -7.90 -39.41
C ARG A 22 32.07 -7.85 -40.51
N ALA A 23 32.47 -9.00 -41.05
CA ALA A 23 33.40 -9.09 -42.18
C ALA A 23 32.73 -8.74 -43.54
N ALA A 24 31.45 -9.05 -43.70
CA ALA A 24 30.71 -8.83 -44.95
C ALA A 24 30.13 -7.42 -45.12
N HIS A 25 30.06 -6.63 -44.05
CA HIS A 25 29.40 -5.31 -44.05
C HIS A 25 30.37 -4.16 -43.69
N PRO A 26 30.16 -2.96 -44.25
CA PRO A 26 31.10 -1.84 -44.12
C PRO A 26 31.21 -1.30 -42.69
N ASN A 27 30.17 -1.47 -41.86
CA ASN A 27 30.17 -1.03 -40.47
C ASN A 27 29.33 -1.96 -39.58
N ALA A 28 29.50 -1.80 -38.27
CA ALA A 28 28.83 -2.60 -37.25
C ALA A 28 27.29 -2.49 -37.29
N TYR A 29 26.76 -1.32 -37.66
CA TYR A 29 25.32 -1.09 -37.76
C TYR A 29 24.68 -1.92 -38.87
N GLU A 30 25.24 -1.86 -40.10
CA GLU A 30 24.75 -2.65 -41.22
C GLU A 30 24.98 -4.16 -41.00
N ALA A 31 26.07 -4.54 -40.30
CA ALA A 31 26.30 -5.92 -39.88
C ALA A 31 25.20 -6.44 -38.95
N TRP A 32 24.88 -5.69 -37.89
CA TRP A 32 23.81 -6.10 -36.98
C TRP A 32 22.45 -6.09 -37.67
N LYS A 33 22.16 -5.09 -38.50
CA LYS A 33 20.93 -5.01 -39.28
C LYS A 33 20.71 -6.25 -40.15
N SER A 34 21.74 -6.80 -40.79
CA SER A 34 21.61 -8.02 -41.60
C SER A 34 21.33 -9.29 -40.78
N ILE A 35 21.64 -9.29 -39.49
CA ILE A 35 21.27 -10.35 -38.55
C ILE A 35 19.86 -10.12 -37.99
N ALA A 36 19.57 -8.91 -37.52
CA ALA A 36 18.35 -8.58 -36.80
C ALA A 36 17.11 -8.50 -37.71
N SER A 37 17.30 -8.18 -38.99
CA SER A 37 16.21 -8.17 -39.98
C SER A 37 15.86 -9.56 -40.52
N ASP A 38 16.78 -10.53 -40.42
CA ASP A 38 16.60 -11.89 -40.93
C ASP A 38 15.90 -12.82 -39.90
N PRO A 39 14.70 -13.35 -40.20
CA PRO A 39 13.98 -14.26 -39.30
C PRO A 39 14.72 -15.58 -39.01
N ALA A 40 15.44 -16.15 -39.98
CA ALA A 40 16.14 -17.41 -39.83
C ALA A 40 17.35 -17.23 -38.89
N LYS A 41 18.15 -16.19 -39.11
CA LYS A 41 19.29 -15.85 -38.22
C LYS A 41 18.82 -15.51 -36.81
N LYS A 42 17.72 -14.75 -36.67
CA LYS A 42 17.10 -14.49 -35.36
C LYS A 42 16.70 -15.78 -34.65
N LYS A 43 16.07 -16.71 -35.37
CA LYS A 43 15.64 -18.00 -34.79
C LYS A 43 16.84 -18.80 -34.30
N GLN A 44 17.90 -18.90 -35.11
CA GLN A 44 19.12 -19.64 -34.79
C GLN A 44 19.72 -19.26 -33.43
N TYR A 45 20.08 -17.98 -33.22
CA TYR A 45 20.72 -17.61 -31.95
C TYR A 45 19.73 -17.52 -30.77
N LYS A 46 18.43 -17.26 -31.02
CA LYS A 46 17.42 -17.18 -29.94
C LYS A 46 17.07 -18.55 -29.38
N GLN A 47 16.96 -19.59 -30.22
CA GLN A 47 16.67 -20.95 -29.77
C GLN A 47 17.84 -21.57 -28.98
N ALA A 48 19.07 -21.07 -29.15
CA ALA A 48 20.22 -21.50 -28.36
C ALA A 48 20.28 -20.88 -26.94
N ARG A 49 19.32 -20.03 -26.54
CA ARG A 49 19.28 -19.48 -25.17
C ARG A 49 18.98 -20.60 -24.16
N GLY A 50 19.73 -20.66 -23.05
CA GLY A 50 19.62 -21.75 -22.06
C GLY A 50 20.33 -23.06 -22.42
N MET A 51 20.86 -23.22 -23.64
CA MET A 51 21.38 -24.51 -24.15
C MET A 51 22.92 -24.66 -24.08
N GLY A 52 23.62 -23.84 -23.28
CA GLY A 52 25.09 -23.86 -23.23
C GLY A 52 25.77 -23.31 -24.50
N GLY A 53 27.05 -23.64 -24.73
CA GLY A 53 27.79 -23.18 -25.91
C GLY A 53 28.22 -21.71 -25.86
N PHE A 54 28.68 -21.24 -24.69
CA PHE A 54 29.35 -19.94 -24.60
C PHE A 54 30.77 -20.04 -25.12
N VAL A 55 31.16 -19.06 -25.94
CA VAL A 55 32.54 -18.89 -26.39
C VAL A 55 33.12 -17.64 -25.77
N ARG A 56 34.41 -17.70 -25.42
CA ARG A 56 35.14 -16.54 -24.91
C ARG A 56 35.18 -15.46 -26.00
N SER A 57 34.97 -14.22 -25.59
CA SER A 57 35.09 -13.03 -26.43
C SER A 57 36.06 -12.03 -25.77
N ASN A 58 36.07 -10.79 -26.23
CA ASN A 58 36.80 -9.67 -25.65
C ASN A 58 35.87 -8.44 -25.55
N TRP A 59 36.27 -7.44 -24.74
CA TRP A 59 35.44 -6.25 -24.51
C TRP A 59 35.15 -5.46 -25.78
N GLN A 60 36.10 -5.34 -26.70
CA GLN A 60 35.90 -4.62 -27.96
C GLN A 60 34.81 -5.27 -28.82
N GLU A 61 34.84 -6.60 -28.98
CA GLU A 61 33.85 -7.34 -29.78
C GLU A 61 32.44 -7.22 -29.19
N VAL A 62 32.26 -7.43 -27.88
CA VAL A 62 30.93 -7.37 -27.25
C VAL A 62 30.39 -5.94 -27.18
N SER A 63 31.24 -4.94 -26.93
CA SER A 63 30.81 -3.54 -26.88
C SER A 63 30.39 -3.02 -28.26
N GLU A 64 31.11 -3.37 -29.33
CA GLU A 64 30.72 -2.99 -30.71
C GLU A 64 29.36 -3.61 -31.09
N LEU A 65 29.16 -4.90 -30.80
CA LEU A 65 27.88 -5.59 -31.05
C LEU A 65 26.73 -4.95 -30.27
N ILE A 66 26.91 -4.73 -28.96
CA ILE A 66 25.87 -4.13 -28.11
C ILE A 66 25.52 -2.72 -28.60
N ALA A 67 26.52 -1.89 -28.91
CA ALA A 67 26.30 -0.55 -29.42
C ALA A 67 25.53 -0.58 -30.75
N ALA A 68 25.92 -1.44 -31.69
CA ALA A 68 25.20 -1.61 -32.96
C ALA A 68 23.77 -2.08 -32.76
N SER A 69 23.53 -3.00 -31.82
CA SER A 69 22.19 -3.48 -31.49
C SER A 69 21.31 -2.39 -30.89
N VAL A 70 21.84 -1.61 -29.96
CA VAL A 70 21.13 -0.49 -29.33
C VAL A 70 20.78 0.56 -30.38
N LEU A 71 21.74 0.97 -31.22
CA LEU A 71 21.53 1.97 -32.27
C LEU A 71 20.50 1.50 -33.30
N TYR A 72 20.62 0.27 -33.80
CA TYR A 72 19.65 -0.29 -34.75
C TYR A 72 18.24 -0.31 -34.20
N THR A 73 18.07 -0.74 -32.94
CA THR A 73 16.76 -0.74 -32.29
C THR A 73 16.21 0.68 -32.20
N ALA A 74 17.01 1.65 -31.74
CA ALA A 74 16.59 3.04 -31.61
C ALA A 74 16.16 3.66 -32.96
N TYR A 75 16.98 3.52 -34.00
CA TYR A 75 16.70 4.08 -35.32
C TYR A 75 15.54 3.39 -36.06
N THR A 76 15.34 2.09 -35.84
CA THR A 76 14.33 1.32 -36.58
C THR A 76 12.98 1.30 -35.88
N TYR A 77 12.96 1.28 -34.55
CA TYR A 77 11.74 1.04 -33.77
C TYR A 77 11.44 2.11 -32.71
N GLY A 78 12.42 2.95 -32.36
CA GLY A 78 12.34 3.90 -31.26
C GLY A 78 13.15 3.48 -30.04
N SER A 79 13.66 4.46 -29.30
CA SER A 79 14.51 4.24 -28.12
C SER A 79 13.79 3.51 -26.98
N ASP A 80 12.48 3.65 -26.88
CA ASP A 80 11.63 2.96 -25.91
C ASP A 80 11.51 1.44 -26.13
N ARG A 81 12.17 0.89 -27.16
CA ARG A 81 12.37 -0.57 -27.34
C ARG A 81 13.67 -1.08 -26.69
N ILE A 82 14.38 -0.21 -25.97
CA ILE A 82 15.57 -0.54 -25.18
C ILE A 82 15.20 -0.49 -23.71
N PHE A 83 15.37 -1.61 -23.01
CA PHE A 83 15.00 -1.76 -21.60
C PHE A 83 16.21 -2.09 -20.74
N GLY A 84 16.31 -1.44 -19.58
CA GLY A 84 17.24 -1.79 -18.52
C GLY A 84 16.50 -2.27 -17.29
N PHE A 85 16.78 -3.49 -16.84
CA PHE A 85 16.30 -4.01 -15.56
C PHE A 85 17.48 -4.10 -14.58
N SER A 86 17.47 -3.23 -13.59
CA SER A 86 18.43 -3.18 -12.49
C SER A 86 17.65 -2.74 -11.24
N VAL A 87 18.00 -3.25 -10.06
CA VAL A 87 17.14 -3.15 -8.87
C VAL A 87 17.91 -2.61 -7.67
N ILE A 88 17.17 -2.17 -6.64
CA ILE A 88 17.66 -1.80 -5.31
C ILE A 88 18.95 -0.95 -5.34
N PRO A 89 18.85 0.34 -5.74
CA PRO A 89 20.00 1.24 -5.81
C PRO A 89 20.69 1.44 -4.45
N ALA A 90 19.95 1.30 -3.33
CA ALA A 90 20.49 1.47 -1.98
C ALA A 90 21.64 0.50 -1.66
N MET A 91 21.65 -0.71 -2.24
CA MET A 91 22.72 -1.70 -2.02
C MET A 91 24.02 -1.35 -2.76
N SER A 92 23.95 -0.63 -3.90
CA SER A 92 25.11 -0.27 -4.71
C SER A 92 24.82 0.85 -5.71
N MET A 93 24.72 2.10 -5.22
CA MET A 93 24.18 3.24 -5.97
C MET A 93 24.85 3.47 -7.33
N LEU A 94 26.19 3.44 -7.40
CA LEU A 94 26.92 3.67 -8.64
C LEU A 94 26.80 2.51 -9.63
N SER A 95 26.71 1.26 -9.14
CA SER A 95 26.52 0.08 -9.98
C SER A 95 25.13 0.10 -10.63
N TYR A 96 24.09 0.47 -9.87
CA TYR A 96 22.76 0.71 -10.42
C TYR A 96 22.77 1.85 -11.45
N ALA A 97 23.34 3.01 -11.06
CA ALA A 97 23.31 4.21 -11.88
C ALA A 97 24.06 4.03 -13.22
N ALA A 98 25.13 3.23 -13.27
CA ALA A 98 25.92 3.02 -14.49
C ALA A 98 25.06 2.53 -15.67
N GLY A 99 24.27 1.47 -15.45
CA GLY A 99 23.41 0.90 -16.50
C GLY A 99 22.19 1.78 -16.80
N ILE A 100 21.50 2.24 -15.75
CA ILE A 100 20.26 3.01 -15.90
C ILE A 100 20.52 4.37 -16.55
N ARG A 101 21.61 5.06 -16.19
CA ARG A 101 21.99 6.33 -16.82
C ARG A 101 22.26 6.15 -18.31
N PHE A 102 22.95 5.08 -18.72
CA PHE A 102 23.17 4.79 -20.13
C PHE A 102 21.84 4.59 -20.88
N VAL A 103 20.95 3.76 -20.34
CA VAL A 103 19.64 3.49 -20.95
C VAL A 103 18.81 4.78 -21.07
N GLN A 104 18.75 5.59 -20.02
CA GLN A 104 17.97 6.84 -20.03
C GLN A 104 18.56 7.90 -20.97
N LEU A 105 19.89 8.04 -21.05
CA LEU A 105 20.53 8.95 -22.02
C LEU A 105 20.23 8.57 -23.47
N MET A 106 20.02 7.27 -23.75
CA MET A 106 19.59 6.78 -25.05
C MET A 106 18.09 6.97 -25.32
N GLY A 107 17.31 7.44 -24.34
CA GLY A 107 15.85 7.52 -24.39
C GLY A 107 15.14 6.19 -24.14
N GLY A 108 15.84 5.19 -23.60
CA GLY A 108 15.28 3.88 -23.23
C GLY A 108 14.61 3.87 -21.86
N VAL A 109 14.02 2.73 -21.53
CA VAL A 109 13.17 2.55 -20.33
C VAL A 109 13.95 1.85 -19.21
N GLY A 110 14.07 2.51 -18.06
CA GLY A 110 14.45 1.88 -16.81
C GLY A 110 13.21 1.26 -16.16
N LEU A 111 13.25 -0.04 -15.90
CA LEU A 111 12.12 -0.78 -15.31
C LEU A 111 12.09 -0.63 -13.78
N SER A 112 10.89 -0.58 -13.20
CA SER A 112 10.68 -0.58 -11.75
C SER A 112 11.00 -1.95 -11.13
N PHE A 113 11.09 -1.99 -9.80
CA PHE A 113 11.45 -3.22 -9.07
C PHE A 113 10.66 -3.42 -7.78
N TYR A 114 10.34 -2.36 -7.04
CA TYR A 114 9.75 -2.48 -5.69
C TYR A 114 8.31 -2.99 -5.75
N ASP A 115 7.53 -2.47 -6.70
CA ASP A 115 6.22 -2.99 -7.11
C ASP A 115 6.32 -4.41 -7.70
N TRP A 116 7.31 -4.65 -8.57
CA TRP A 116 7.50 -5.93 -9.24
C TRP A 116 7.85 -7.08 -8.27
N TYR A 117 8.64 -6.81 -7.24
CA TYR A 117 8.98 -7.80 -6.21
C TYR A 117 7.86 -8.04 -5.20
N ALA A 118 6.77 -7.25 -5.27
CA ALA A 118 5.75 -7.19 -4.24
C ALA A 118 6.31 -6.77 -2.86
N ASP A 119 7.42 -6.05 -2.85
CA ASP A 119 7.97 -5.43 -1.65
C ASP A 119 7.26 -4.10 -1.34
N LEU A 120 6.75 -3.40 -2.37
CA LEU A 120 5.87 -2.24 -2.20
C LEU A 120 4.56 -2.70 -1.54
N PRO A 121 4.24 -2.26 -0.32
CA PRO A 121 2.93 -2.51 0.27
C PRO A 121 1.96 -1.42 -0.23
N PRO A 122 1.01 -1.70 -1.14
CA PRO A 122 0.16 -0.66 -1.71
C PRO A 122 -0.69 0.10 -0.67
N ALA A 123 -0.88 -0.50 0.51
CA ALA A 123 -1.51 0.13 1.67
C ALA A 123 -0.75 1.38 2.16
N SER A 124 0.58 1.43 2.07
CA SER A 124 1.36 2.60 2.51
C SER A 124 1.05 3.86 1.67
N PRO A 125 1.10 3.80 0.33
CA PRO A 125 0.63 4.92 -0.50
C PRO A 125 -0.86 5.25 -0.31
N GLN A 126 -1.71 4.26 -0.03
CA GLN A 126 -3.14 4.49 0.20
C GLN A 126 -3.42 5.25 1.51
N LEU A 127 -2.70 4.93 2.59
CA LEU A 127 -2.92 5.51 3.92
C LEU A 127 -2.13 6.81 4.12
N TRP A 128 -0.87 6.85 3.70
CA TRP A 128 0.05 7.94 4.03
C TRP A 128 0.54 8.73 2.82
N GLY A 129 0.22 8.30 1.60
CA GLY A 129 0.78 8.90 0.38
C GLY A 129 2.30 8.75 0.27
N GLU A 130 2.87 7.76 0.97
CA GLU A 130 4.30 7.48 1.04
C GLU A 130 4.60 6.09 0.45
N GLN A 131 5.71 5.94 -0.27
CA GLN A 131 6.13 4.67 -0.85
C GLN A 131 6.31 3.62 0.25
N THR A 132 7.23 3.88 1.18
CA THR A 132 7.48 3.10 2.40
C THR A 132 8.44 3.89 3.26
N ASP A 133 8.03 4.20 4.49
CA ASP A 133 8.93 4.65 5.54
C ASP A 133 8.59 3.87 6.81
N VAL A 134 9.62 3.43 7.54
CA VAL A 134 9.49 2.50 8.67
C VAL A 134 10.53 2.84 9.75
N PRO A 135 10.24 2.56 11.03
CA PRO A 135 11.22 2.75 12.09
C PRO A 135 12.46 1.87 11.86
N GLU A 136 13.62 2.38 12.26
CA GLU A 136 14.86 1.60 12.31
C GLU A 136 14.77 0.46 13.32
N SER A 137 15.64 -0.54 13.18
CA SER A 137 15.65 -1.72 14.07
C SER A 137 15.97 -1.39 15.53
N SER A 138 16.75 -0.34 15.77
CA SER A 138 17.06 0.10 17.13
C SER A 138 15.83 0.60 17.88
N ASP A 139 14.82 1.12 17.16
CA ASP A 139 13.56 1.59 17.76
C ASP A 139 12.67 0.43 18.25
N TRP A 140 12.91 -0.81 17.78
CA TRP A 140 12.24 -1.99 18.35
C TRP A 140 12.51 -2.10 19.86
N TYR A 141 13.65 -1.59 20.33
CA TYR A 141 14.02 -1.57 21.74
C TYR A 141 13.17 -0.60 22.60
N ASN A 142 12.44 0.33 21.96
CA ASN A 142 11.54 1.27 22.61
C ASN A 142 10.12 0.74 22.78
N ALA A 143 9.74 -0.31 22.05
CA ALA A 143 8.40 -0.88 22.10
C ALA A 143 8.13 -1.62 23.43
N GLY A 144 6.92 -1.45 23.99
CA GLY A 144 6.44 -2.24 25.14
C GLY A 144 5.76 -3.56 24.76
N TYR A 145 5.39 -3.71 23.49
CA TYR A 145 4.79 -4.92 22.92
C TYR A 145 5.19 -5.02 21.45
N LEU A 146 5.57 -6.22 20.99
CA LEU A 146 5.97 -6.48 19.60
C LEU A 146 5.21 -7.67 19.03
N ILE A 147 4.79 -7.54 17.78
CA ILE A 147 4.21 -8.63 16.99
C ILE A 147 5.05 -8.83 15.73
N THR A 148 5.69 -9.99 15.59
CA THR A 148 6.30 -10.40 14.31
C THR A 148 5.26 -11.12 13.47
N TRP A 149 4.58 -10.39 12.59
CA TRP A 149 3.49 -10.92 11.76
C TRP A 149 3.98 -11.20 10.35
N GLY A 150 4.08 -12.46 9.95
CA GLY A 150 4.60 -12.86 8.64
C GLY A 150 6.05 -12.46 8.38
N SER A 151 6.80 -12.10 9.44
CA SER A 151 8.18 -11.62 9.37
C SER A 151 9.10 -12.57 10.13
N ASN A 152 9.86 -13.38 9.39
CA ASN A 152 10.84 -14.29 9.97
C ASN A 152 12.16 -13.54 10.27
N VAL A 153 12.16 -12.77 11.35
CA VAL A 153 13.23 -11.81 11.72
C VAL A 153 14.62 -12.46 11.79
N PRO A 154 14.84 -13.59 12.50
CA PRO A 154 16.17 -14.20 12.59
C PRO A 154 16.78 -14.60 11.23
N LEU A 155 15.93 -15.06 10.30
CA LEU A 155 16.37 -15.52 8.98
C LEU A 155 16.55 -14.37 7.98
N THR A 156 15.63 -13.41 7.97
CA THR A 156 15.56 -12.39 6.91
C THR A 156 16.14 -11.04 7.33
N ARG A 157 16.25 -10.79 8.64
CA ARG A 157 16.81 -9.59 9.29
C ARG A 157 17.89 -9.99 10.31
N THR A 158 18.66 -11.04 10.00
CA THR A 158 19.74 -11.56 10.87
C THR A 158 20.62 -10.49 11.54
N PRO A 159 21.13 -9.46 10.84
CA PRO A 159 21.98 -8.45 11.50
C PRO A 159 21.23 -7.62 12.54
N ASP A 160 19.91 -7.50 12.45
CA ASP A 160 19.06 -6.68 13.34
C ASP A 160 18.31 -7.52 14.39
N ALA A 161 18.29 -8.85 14.24
CA ALA A 161 17.50 -9.75 15.07
C ALA A 161 17.83 -9.67 16.57
N HIS A 162 19.04 -9.21 16.92
CA HIS A 162 19.44 -9.02 18.31
C HIS A 162 18.53 -8.02 19.03
N PHE A 163 18.10 -6.91 18.40
CA PHE A 163 17.20 -5.93 19.01
C PHE A 163 15.87 -6.55 19.46
N MET A 164 15.29 -7.42 18.63
CA MET A 164 14.06 -8.16 18.98
C MET A 164 14.30 -9.12 20.16
N SER A 165 15.44 -9.81 20.18
CA SER A 165 15.74 -10.75 21.26
C SER A 165 16.08 -10.05 22.58
N GLU A 166 16.79 -8.91 22.53
CA GLU A 166 17.31 -8.19 23.68
C GLU A 166 16.23 -7.33 24.35
N VAL A 167 15.30 -6.76 23.58
CA VAL A 167 14.20 -5.96 24.17
C VAL A 167 13.32 -6.79 25.11
N ARG A 168 13.26 -8.10 24.93
CA ARG A 168 12.56 -9.01 25.84
C ARG A 168 13.13 -8.97 27.26
N TYR A 169 14.45 -8.75 27.41
CA TYR A 169 15.07 -8.58 28.72
C TYR A 169 14.66 -7.27 29.42
N LYS A 170 14.14 -6.30 28.65
CA LYS A 170 13.50 -5.07 29.17
C LYS A 170 12.05 -5.30 29.63
N GLY A 171 11.51 -6.51 29.43
CA GLY A 171 10.13 -6.88 29.78
C GLY A 171 9.13 -6.75 28.64
N THR A 172 9.58 -6.46 27.41
CA THR A 172 8.70 -6.38 26.24
C THR A 172 8.22 -7.76 25.82
N LYS A 173 6.89 -7.92 25.70
CA LYS A 173 6.27 -9.15 25.19
C LYS A 173 6.41 -9.20 23.67
N VAL A 174 6.76 -10.38 23.14
CA VAL A 174 6.87 -10.65 21.70
C VAL A 174 5.90 -11.75 21.31
N VAL A 175 5.07 -11.50 20.30
CA VAL A 175 4.17 -12.49 19.70
C VAL A 175 4.59 -12.77 18.26
N SER A 176 4.72 -14.05 17.89
CA SER A 176 4.96 -14.47 16.51
C SER A 176 3.66 -14.94 15.89
N ILE A 177 3.28 -14.32 14.77
CA ILE A 177 2.12 -14.72 13.98
C ILE A 177 2.64 -15.26 12.65
N ALA A 178 2.60 -16.58 12.51
CA ALA A 178 3.11 -17.31 11.36
C ALA A 178 2.39 -18.66 11.23
N PRO A 179 2.07 -19.10 10.00
CA PRO A 179 1.35 -20.37 9.77
C PRO A 179 2.19 -21.60 10.13
N ASP A 180 3.51 -21.49 10.10
CA ASP A 180 4.47 -22.50 10.48
C ASP A 180 5.28 -22.09 11.72
N TYR A 181 5.98 -23.05 12.32
CA TYR A 181 6.88 -22.78 13.44
C TYR A 181 8.20 -22.17 12.93
N ALA A 182 8.12 -20.93 12.44
CA ALA A 182 9.23 -20.18 11.88
C ALA A 182 10.30 -19.84 12.94
N GLU A 183 11.51 -19.45 12.51
CA GLU A 183 12.62 -19.13 13.43
C GLU A 183 12.28 -17.98 14.38
N SER A 184 11.47 -16.99 13.95
CA SER A 184 10.96 -15.92 14.82
C SER A 184 10.16 -16.44 16.02
N SER A 185 9.46 -17.57 15.86
CA SER A 185 8.64 -18.19 16.92
C SER A 185 9.49 -18.75 18.06
N MET A 186 10.76 -19.07 17.83
CA MET A 186 11.70 -19.49 18.89
C MET A 186 12.02 -18.37 19.89
N PHE A 187 11.86 -17.12 19.47
CA PHE A 187 12.18 -15.94 20.27
C PHE A 187 10.91 -15.21 20.76
N ALA A 188 9.72 -15.74 20.48
CA ALA A 188 8.46 -15.17 20.90
C ALA A 188 7.94 -15.82 22.20
N ASP A 189 7.15 -15.07 22.97
CA ASP A 189 6.46 -15.56 24.17
C ASP A 189 5.14 -16.26 23.81
N THR A 190 4.61 -16.01 22.62
CA THR A 190 3.41 -16.66 22.09
C THR A 190 3.56 -16.87 20.59
N TRP A 191 3.15 -18.03 20.09
CA TRP A 191 3.05 -18.32 18.67
C TRP A 191 1.59 -18.53 18.29
N ILE A 192 1.12 -17.78 17.28
CA ILE A 192 -0.23 -17.86 16.72
C ILE A 192 -0.12 -18.47 15.32
N SER A 193 -0.58 -19.72 15.20
CA SER A 193 -0.50 -20.53 13.98
C SER A 193 -1.79 -20.45 13.17
N LEU A 194 -2.02 -19.35 12.47
CA LEU A 194 -3.22 -19.20 11.64
C LEU A 194 -3.07 -19.84 10.26
N LYS A 195 -4.20 -20.02 9.57
CA LYS A 195 -4.23 -20.42 8.16
C LYS A 195 -3.57 -19.34 7.27
N VAL A 196 -2.77 -19.79 6.31
CA VAL A 196 -2.06 -18.91 5.36
C VAL A 196 -3.05 -18.00 4.63
N GLY A 197 -2.81 -16.68 4.68
CA GLY A 197 -3.58 -15.69 3.94
C GLY A 197 -4.91 -15.29 4.58
N SER A 198 -5.23 -15.78 5.78
CA SER A 198 -6.40 -15.32 6.55
C SER A 198 -6.06 -14.27 7.61
N ASP A 199 -4.84 -13.72 7.58
CA ASP A 199 -4.32 -12.74 8.53
C ASP A 199 -5.23 -11.53 8.70
N SER A 200 -5.83 -11.06 7.59
CA SER A 200 -6.78 -9.94 7.64
C SER A 200 -8.04 -10.26 8.45
N ALA A 201 -8.51 -11.51 8.50
CA ALA A 201 -9.66 -11.87 9.33
C ALA A 201 -9.31 -11.75 10.83
N LEU A 202 -8.10 -12.20 11.22
CA LEU A 202 -7.58 -12.04 12.57
C LEU A 202 -7.43 -10.56 12.92
N ALA A 203 -6.80 -9.76 12.04
CA ALA A 203 -6.59 -8.33 12.26
C ALA A 203 -7.92 -7.55 12.38
N MET A 204 -8.92 -7.88 11.57
CA MET A 204 -10.25 -7.27 11.65
C MET A 204 -10.94 -7.59 12.99
N ALA A 205 -10.78 -8.81 13.52
CA ALA A 205 -11.32 -9.17 14.82
C ALA A 205 -10.60 -8.50 15.99
N MET A 206 -9.27 -8.37 15.92
CA MET A 206 -8.52 -7.56 16.88
C MET A 206 -9.00 -6.09 16.85
N GLY A 207 -9.20 -5.54 15.65
CA GLY A 207 -9.74 -4.19 15.47
C GLY A 207 -11.15 -4.02 16.05
N HIS A 208 -12.02 -5.03 15.92
CA HIS A 208 -13.34 -5.02 16.55
C HIS A 208 -13.24 -4.91 18.07
N VAL A 209 -12.41 -5.74 18.71
CA VAL A 209 -12.20 -5.68 20.18
C VAL A 209 -11.66 -4.31 20.58
N ILE A 210 -10.64 -3.79 19.88
CA ILE A 210 -10.03 -2.50 20.17
C ILE A 210 -11.06 -1.36 20.08
N LEU A 211 -11.85 -1.32 19.01
CA LEU A 211 -12.86 -0.28 18.80
C LEU A 211 -13.99 -0.38 19.83
N LYS A 212 -14.46 -1.60 20.12
CA LYS A 212 -15.50 -1.80 21.14
C LYS A 212 -15.01 -1.35 22.52
N GLU A 213 -13.89 -1.85 22.99
CA GLU A 213 -13.43 -1.61 24.36
C GLU A 213 -12.92 -0.19 24.56
N TYR A 214 -12.11 0.34 23.63
CA TYR A 214 -11.32 1.56 23.88
C TYR A 214 -11.84 2.82 23.19
N TYR A 215 -12.83 2.69 22.30
CA TYR A 215 -13.46 3.81 21.61
C TYR A 215 -14.96 3.96 21.93
N VAL A 216 -15.63 2.89 22.37
CA VAL A 216 -17.07 2.91 22.70
C VAL A 216 -17.32 2.65 24.18
N ASP A 217 -17.01 1.45 24.69
CA ASP A 217 -17.36 1.04 26.06
C ASP A 217 -16.55 1.82 27.10
N LYS A 218 -15.26 2.02 26.84
CA LYS A 218 -14.36 2.85 27.65
C LYS A 218 -13.49 3.71 26.75
N THR A 219 -13.84 4.99 26.65
CA THR A 219 -13.05 5.94 25.86
C THR A 219 -11.66 6.17 26.47
N VAL A 220 -10.61 5.97 25.67
CA VAL A 220 -9.22 6.26 26.06
C VAL A 220 -8.79 7.61 25.46
N PRO A 221 -8.49 8.64 26.28
CA PRO A 221 -8.21 9.99 25.77
C PRO A 221 -7.11 10.05 24.71
N PHE A 222 -5.99 9.36 24.95
CA PHE A 222 -4.87 9.32 24.01
C PHE A 222 -5.28 8.78 22.63
N PHE A 223 -6.12 7.73 22.57
CA PHE A 223 -6.56 7.15 21.31
C PHE A 223 -7.48 8.11 20.55
N LEU A 224 -8.45 8.71 21.24
CA LEU A 224 -9.37 9.67 20.62
C LEU A 224 -8.65 10.91 20.10
N GLU A 225 -7.75 11.48 20.90
CA GLU A 225 -6.92 12.63 20.50
C GLU A 225 -6.04 12.29 19.30
N TYR A 226 -5.40 11.12 19.31
CA TYR A 226 -4.58 10.66 18.20
C TYR A 226 -5.41 10.52 16.92
N THR A 227 -6.53 9.78 16.97
CA THR A 227 -7.35 9.56 15.78
C THR A 227 -7.98 10.84 15.25
N ARG A 228 -8.39 11.76 16.14
CA ARG A 228 -8.94 13.05 15.73
C ARG A 228 -7.93 13.87 14.94
N LYS A 229 -6.67 13.89 15.39
CA LYS A 229 -5.65 14.78 14.84
C LYS A 229 -4.89 14.19 13.65
N TYR A 230 -4.65 12.88 13.65
CA TYR A 230 -3.71 12.23 12.74
C TYR A 230 -4.35 11.26 11.76
N THR A 231 -5.69 11.16 11.74
CA THR A 231 -6.42 10.33 10.78
C THR A 231 -7.50 11.12 10.08
N ASP A 232 -8.11 10.52 9.07
CA ASP A 232 -9.26 11.09 8.37
C ASP A 232 -10.60 10.80 9.07
N PHE A 233 -10.59 10.21 10.27
CA PHE A 233 -11.79 9.86 11.04
C PHE A 233 -12.84 10.98 11.15
N PRO A 234 -12.47 12.25 11.44
CA PRO A 234 -13.44 13.35 11.55
C PRO A 234 -14.03 13.83 10.22
N PHE A 235 -13.51 13.42 9.07
CA PHE A 235 -13.92 13.95 7.78
C PHE A 235 -15.29 13.43 7.37
N LEU A 236 -16.07 14.30 6.74
CA LEU A 236 -17.42 14.03 6.29
C LEU A 236 -17.40 13.27 4.96
N VAL A 237 -18.11 12.14 4.93
CA VAL A 237 -18.35 11.30 3.76
C VAL A 237 -19.81 11.40 3.36
N ARG A 238 -20.07 11.58 2.07
CA ARG A 238 -21.44 11.58 1.53
C ARG A 238 -22.04 10.19 1.64
N VAL A 239 -23.33 10.12 1.99
CA VAL A 239 -24.12 8.89 1.94
C VAL A 239 -25.09 9.01 0.78
N GLU A 240 -24.87 8.21 -0.25
CA GLU A 240 -25.55 8.32 -1.54
C GLU A 240 -26.70 7.32 -1.63
N LYS A 241 -27.87 7.79 -2.06
CA LYS A 241 -29.02 6.94 -2.34
C LYS A 241 -28.96 6.43 -3.78
N ARG A 242 -28.99 5.11 -3.94
CA ARG A 242 -29.07 4.44 -5.25
C ARG A 242 -30.50 4.46 -5.79
N ALA A 243 -30.65 4.19 -7.08
CA ALA A 243 -31.94 4.15 -7.77
C ALA A 243 -32.92 3.09 -7.20
N ASP A 244 -32.39 2.00 -6.64
CA ASP A 244 -33.17 0.95 -5.97
C ASP A 244 -33.60 1.31 -4.54
N GLY A 245 -33.21 2.48 -4.04
CA GLY A 245 -33.54 2.98 -2.71
C GLY A 245 -32.53 2.62 -1.62
N THR A 246 -31.52 1.81 -1.91
CA THR A 246 -30.43 1.49 -0.97
C THR A 246 -29.47 2.66 -0.81
N TYR A 247 -28.73 2.70 0.30
CA TYR A 247 -27.71 3.71 0.54
C TYR A 247 -26.31 3.11 0.50
N ILE A 248 -25.33 3.88 0.03
CA ILE A 248 -23.92 3.50 0.08
C ILE A 248 -23.04 4.67 0.54
N PRO A 249 -21.88 4.40 1.14
CA PRO A 249 -20.85 5.42 1.31
C PRO A 249 -20.35 5.89 -0.06
N GLY A 250 -20.32 7.20 -0.25
CA GLY A 250 -19.76 7.87 -1.42
C GLY A 250 -18.36 8.42 -1.14
N ARG A 251 -18.01 9.49 -1.85
CA ARG A 251 -16.75 10.23 -1.61
C ARG A 251 -16.87 11.21 -0.43
N MET A 252 -15.73 11.74 0.01
CA MET A 252 -15.69 12.86 0.97
C MET A 252 -16.45 14.09 0.44
N LEU A 253 -17.09 14.82 1.36
CA LEU A 253 -17.73 16.10 1.09
C LEU A 253 -16.67 17.17 0.85
N SER A 254 -16.62 17.71 -0.37
CA SER A 254 -15.64 18.69 -0.80
C SER A 254 -16.16 20.12 -0.75
N SER A 255 -15.25 21.11 -0.76
CA SER A 255 -15.61 22.53 -0.84
C SER A 255 -16.34 22.88 -2.14
N ARG A 256 -16.07 22.15 -3.23
CA ARG A 256 -16.82 22.25 -4.49
C ARG A 256 -18.30 21.91 -4.34
N ASP A 257 -18.65 20.88 -3.57
CA ASP A 257 -20.06 20.50 -3.30
C ASP A 257 -20.82 21.64 -2.62
N MET A 258 -20.13 22.40 -1.77
CA MET A 258 -20.67 23.56 -1.07
C MET A 258 -20.68 24.83 -1.92
N GLY A 259 -20.42 24.72 -3.24
CA GLY A 259 -20.48 25.83 -4.19
C GLY A 259 -19.22 26.70 -4.24
N ARG A 260 -18.12 26.30 -3.61
CA ARG A 260 -16.86 27.06 -3.65
C ARG A 260 -16.15 26.86 -4.98
N ASP A 261 -15.64 27.94 -5.56
CA ASP A 261 -15.12 27.98 -6.94
C ASP A 261 -13.59 28.18 -7.07
N GLU A 262 -12.96 28.60 -5.99
CA GLU A 262 -11.53 28.55 -5.69
C GLU A 262 -10.74 27.38 -6.29
N LYS A 263 -9.45 27.64 -6.56
CA LYS A 263 -8.51 26.64 -7.08
C LYS A 263 -8.44 25.43 -6.13
N HIS A 264 -8.49 24.24 -6.71
CA HIS A 264 -8.41 22.94 -5.99
C HIS A 264 -9.54 22.69 -4.97
N ALA A 265 -10.72 23.31 -5.14
CA ALA A 265 -11.89 23.09 -4.30
C ALA A 265 -12.27 21.60 -4.10
N ASP A 266 -12.05 20.75 -5.11
CA ASP A 266 -12.33 19.30 -5.05
C ASP A 266 -11.44 18.53 -4.05
N PHE A 267 -10.38 19.16 -3.56
CA PHE A 267 -9.38 18.59 -2.64
C PHE A 267 -9.35 19.27 -1.27
N ARG A 268 -10.40 20.03 -0.95
CA ARG A 268 -10.66 20.56 0.39
C ARG A 268 -11.89 19.86 0.95
N TYR A 269 -11.76 19.21 2.09
CA TYR A 269 -12.81 18.41 2.69
C TYR A 269 -13.25 18.98 4.04
N TYR A 270 -14.50 18.71 4.42
CA TYR A 270 -15.08 19.25 5.65
C TYR A 270 -15.00 18.30 6.84
N VAL A 271 -14.88 18.90 8.01
CA VAL A 271 -15.12 18.30 9.33
C VAL A 271 -16.19 19.10 10.06
N VAL A 272 -16.80 18.54 11.10
CA VAL A 272 -17.61 19.32 12.06
C VAL A 272 -16.68 19.82 13.16
N ASP A 273 -16.70 21.12 13.45
CA ASP A 273 -16.00 21.66 14.62
C ASP A 273 -16.88 21.51 15.86
N ASP A 274 -16.44 20.71 16.83
CA ASP A 274 -17.18 20.41 18.05
C ASP A 274 -17.39 21.66 18.94
N LYS A 275 -16.52 22.67 18.80
CA LYS A 275 -16.61 23.93 19.58
C LYS A 275 -17.79 24.79 19.15
N THR A 276 -18.17 24.73 17.86
CA THR A 276 -19.16 25.63 17.26
C THR A 276 -20.37 24.88 16.68
N GLY A 277 -20.22 23.60 16.34
CA GLY A 277 -21.19 22.80 15.60
C GLY A 277 -21.21 23.06 14.09
N GLU A 278 -20.37 23.99 13.62
CA GLU A 278 -20.26 24.36 12.22
C GLU A 278 -19.43 23.35 11.43
N ILE A 279 -19.67 23.27 10.12
CA ILE A 279 -18.79 22.55 9.21
C ILE A 279 -17.69 23.48 8.72
N VAL A 280 -16.45 23.03 8.82
CA VAL A 280 -15.26 23.83 8.49
C VAL A 280 -14.27 23.00 7.70
N ILE A 281 -13.38 23.67 6.96
CA ILE A 281 -12.25 23.03 6.31
C ILE A 281 -11.07 23.13 7.28
N PRO A 282 -10.47 22.02 7.73
CA PRO A 282 -9.27 22.08 8.55
C PRO A 282 -8.05 22.42 7.67
N ASN A 283 -6.97 22.89 8.30
CA ASN A 283 -5.64 22.89 7.66
C ASN A 283 -5.24 21.46 7.21
N GLY A 284 -4.29 21.38 6.28
CA GLY A 284 -3.62 20.11 5.93
C GLY A 284 -4.23 19.30 4.79
N THR A 285 -5.42 19.68 4.28
CA THR A 285 -5.99 19.03 3.08
C THR A 285 -5.07 19.18 1.86
N LEU A 286 -5.12 18.22 0.92
CA LEU A 286 -4.19 18.13 -0.22
C LEU A 286 -4.15 19.40 -1.08
N ALA A 287 -5.27 20.14 -1.16
CA ALA A 287 -5.34 21.41 -1.87
C ALA A 287 -4.29 22.43 -1.38
N GLU A 288 -4.01 22.48 -0.07
CA GLU A 288 -3.15 23.51 0.51
C GLU A 288 -1.68 23.30 0.15
N ARG A 289 -1.24 22.06 -0.09
CA ARG A 289 0.11 21.77 -0.62
C ARG A 289 0.46 22.57 -1.87
N TRP A 290 -0.55 22.85 -2.71
CA TRP A 290 -0.38 23.52 -4.01
C TRP A 290 -1.03 24.91 -4.08
N SER A 291 -1.78 25.31 -3.05
CA SER A 291 -2.47 26.61 -2.99
C SER A 291 -1.87 27.55 -1.96
N ASP A 292 -1.54 27.03 -0.77
CA ASP A 292 -1.10 27.80 0.39
C ASP A 292 -0.31 26.89 1.34
N GLN A 293 1.02 26.89 1.18
CA GLN A 293 1.89 25.98 1.93
C GLN A 293 1.92 26.28 3.43
N GLU A 294 1.58 27.50 3.87
CA GLU A 294 1.51 27.81 5.30
C GLU A 294 0.39 27.03 6.00
N LYS A 295 -0.67 26.71 5.26
CA LYS A 295 -1.83 25.93 5.72
C LYS A 295 -1.70 24.42 5.45
N TRP A 296 -0.62 23.99 4.80
CA TRP A 296 -0.32 22.57 4.62
C TRP A 296 0.39 22.02 5.85
N ASN A 297 -0.37 21.88 6.93
CA ASN A 297 0.09 21.39 8.23
C ASN A 297 -1.08 20.70 8.96
N ILE A 298 -0.78 20.01 10.07
CA ILE A 298 -1.75 19.25 10.86
C ILE A 298 -2.22 19.99 12.13
N ARG A 299 -2.14 21.33 12.15
CA ARG A 299 -2.70 22.11 13.26
C ARG A 299 -4.22 22.09 13.14
N GLU A 300 -4.89 21.88 14.27
CA GLU A 300 -6.35 21.87 14.37
C GLU A 300 -6.88 23.30 14.28
N GLU A 301 -6.79 23.89 13.09
CA GLU A 301 -7.21 25.26 12.80
C GLU A 301 -8.20 25.25 11.61
N ASN A 302 -9.20 26.12 11.68
CA ASN A 302 -10.06 26.44 10.55
C ASN A 302 -9.21 27.13 9.48
N ARG A 303 -9.15 26.50 8.31
CA ARG A 303 -8.36 26.96 7.17
C ARG A 303 -8.67 28.39 6.75
N ASP A 304 -9.92 28.83 6.84
CA ASP A 304 -10.33 30.14 6.35
C ASP A 304 -10.11 31.27 7.36
N THR A 305 -10.28 30.99 8.66
CA THR A 305 -10.23 32.01 9.71
C THR A 305 -8.97 31.95 10.58
N GLY A 306 -8.25 30.83 10.58
CA GLY A 306 -7.15 30.55 11.49
C GLY A 306 -7.58 30.28 12.94
N ALA A 307 -8.89 30.19 13.21
CA ALA A 307 -9.39 29.88 14.54
C ALA A 307 -9.12 28.42 14.91
N GLU A 308 -8.79 28.16 16.17
CA GLU A 308 -8.59 26.80 16.68
C GLU A 308 -9.91 26.01 16.68
N ILE A 309 -9.91 24.79 16.13
CA ILE A 309 -11.08 23.91 16.03
C ILE A 309 -10.87 22.62 16.84
N CYS A 310 -11.96 21.89 17.10
CA CYS A 310 -11.92 20.52 17.62
C CYS A 310 -12.70 19.63 16.65
N PRO A 311 -12.04 18.95 15.68
CA PRO A 311 -12.75 18.10 14.73
C PRO A 311 -13.54 16.99 15.43
N ARG A 312 -14.86 16.95 15.25
CA ARG A 312 -15.72 15.96 15.87
C ARG A 312 -15.55 14.60 15.19
N LEU A 313 -15.34 13.55 15.98
CA LEU A 313 -15.19 12.19 15.47
C LEU A 313 -16.50 11.60 14.96
N SER A 314 -17.63 11.80 15.65
CA SER A 314 -18.90 11.15 15.33
C SER A 314 -20.03 12.17 15.18
N VAL A 315 -20.91 12.01 14.19
CA VAL A 315 -22.15 12.82 14.09
C VAL A 315 -23.29 12.31 14.98
N TRP A 316 -23.00 11.43 15.94
CA TRP A 316 -24.04 10.79 16.76
C TRP A 316 -24.94 11.78 17.51
N ASP A 317 -24.35 12.80 18.12
CA ASP A 317 -25.05 13.73 19.00
C ASP A 317 -25.84 14.79 18.22
N ASP A 318 -25.46 15.07 16.97
CA ASP A 318 -26.12 16.04 16.08
C ASP A 318 -26.73 15.40 14.82
N LYS A 319 -26.92 14.07 14.82
CA LYS A 319 -27.54 13.36 13.71
C LYS A 319 -28.95 13.89 13.47
N THR A 320 -29.29 14.06 12.20
CA THR A 320 -30.66 14.35 11.76
C THR A 320 -31.45 13.08 11.47
N GLY A 321 -30.78 11.93 11.42
CA GLY A 321 -31.41 10.64 11.20
C GLY A 321 -30.43 9.47 11.24
N THR A 322 -30.92 8.33 10.82
CA THR A 322 -30.16 7.08 10.69
C THR A 322 -30.55 6.41 9.37
N VAL A 323 -29.57 5.84 8.69
CA VAL A 323 -29.79 5.10 7.44
C VAL A 323 -29.01 3.80 7.47
N GLU A 324 -29.53 2.78 6.80
CA GLU A 324 -28.81 1.53 6.55
C GLU A 324 -28.07 1.60 5.22
N VAL A 325 -26.76 1.39 5.25
CA VAL A 325 -25.90 1.33 4.07
C VAL A 325 -25.51 -0.09 3.71
N GLU A 326 -25.27 -0.32 2.42
CA GLU A 326 -24.69 -1.57 1.92
C GLU A 326 -23.16 -1.45 1.79
N LEU A 327 -22.44 -2.32 2.50
CA LEU A 327 -20.98 -2.43 2.41
C LEU A 327 -20.60 -3.74 1.72
N PRO A 328 -19.56 -3.76 0.86
CA PRO A 328 -19.13 -5.01 0.22
C PRO A 328 -18.56 -5.99 1.25
N TYR A 329 -18.81 -7.28 1.04
CA TYR A 329 -18.27 -8.34 1.89
C TYR A 329 -17.87 -9.57 1.10
N PHE A 330 -16.68 -10.06 1.42
CA PHE A 330 -15.98 -11.11 0.67
C PHE A 330 -15.53 -12.29 1.53
N GLY A 331 -15.98 -12.40 2.79
CA GLY A 331 -15.74 -13.60 3.59
C GLY A 331 -16.39 -14.81 2.90
N ASN A 332 -15.62 -15.88 2.74
CA ASN A 332 -15.74 -16.96 1.72
C ASN A 332 -17.08 -17.69 1.50
N ASP A 333 -18.21 -17.30 2.08
CA ASP A 333 -19.48 -17.98 1.86
C ASP A 333 -20.66 -17.03 2.03
N ARG A 334 -21.11 -16.32 0.97
CA ARG A 334 -22.51 -15.83 0.84
C ARG A 334 -22.90 -15.62 -0.63
N GLU A 335 -24.11 -16.07 -0.99
CA GLU A 335 -24.84 -15.61 -2.19
C GLU A 335 -25.03 -14.08 -2.18
N LYS A 336 -25.02 -13.47 -0.99
CA LYS A 336 -25.13 -12.03 -0.75
C LYS A 336 -23.75 -11.41 -0.44
N ARG A 337 -23.24 -10.61 -1.37
CA ARG A 337 -21.93 -9.92 -1.27
C ARG A 337 -21.98 -8.55 -0.57
N THR A 338 -23.02 -8.30 0.21
CA THR A 338 -23.24 -7.04 0.91
C THR A 338 -23.63 -7.24 2.36
N LEU A 339 -23.17 -6.33 3.21
CA LEU A 339 -23.53 -6.18 4.62
C LEU A 339 -24.41 -4.95 4.77
N THR A 340 -25.45 -5.06 5.58
CA THR A 340 -26.36 -3.94 5.86
C THR A 340 -25.99 -3.35 7.21
N ARG A 341 -25.44 -2.12 7.24
CA ARG A 341 -24.96 -1.46 8.46
C ARG A 341 -25.69 -0.15 8.69
N ALA A 342 -26.18 0.09 9.90
CA ALA A 342 -26.81 1.36 10.23
C ALA A 342 -25.76 2.44 10.58
N LEU A 343 -26.00 3.67 10.12
CA LEU A 343 -25.13 4.82 10.31
C LEU A 343 -25.89 6.03 10.85
N PRO A 344 -25.32 6.79 11.81
CA PRO A 344 -25.82 8.11 12.11
C PRO A 344 -25.48 9.04 10.94
N VAL A 345 -26.47 9.82 10.50
CA VAL A 345 -26.28 10.78 9.40
C VAL A 345 -26.74 12.17 9.80
N ARG A 346 -26.05 13.16 9.24
CA ARG A 346 -26.42 14.57 9.31
C ARG A 346 -26.82 15.04 7.91
N SER A 347 -27.92 15.78 7.84
CA SER A 347 -28.35 16.45 6.62
C SER A 347 -27.60 17.76 6.43
N ILE A 348 -27.07 17.99 5.23
CA ILE A 348 -26.34 19.20 4.86
C ILE A 348 -26.89 19.76 3.56
N GLN A 349 -27.17 21.07 3.55
CA GLN A 349 -27.51 21.81 2.34
C GLN A 349 -26.25 22.12 1.53
N THR A 350 -26.17 21.56 0.33
CA THR A 350 -25.11 21.83 -0.66
C THR A 350 -25.62 22.76 -1.77
N ALA A 351 -24.75 23.13 -2.71
CA ALA A 351 -25.15 23.94 -3.87
C ALA A 351 -26.17 23.21 -4.77
N ASP A 352 -26.12 21.89 -4.83
CA ASP A 352 -26.99 21.05 -5.68
C ASP A 352 -28.21 20.50 -4.94
N GLY A 353 -28.38 20.83 -3.65
CA GLY A 353 -29.50 20.35 -2.83
C GLY A 353 -29.06 19.78 -1.48
N GLU A 354 -30.02 19.21 -0.76
CA GLU A 354 -29.77 18.52 0.49
C GLU A 354 -29.08 17.16 0.25
N VAL A 355 -28.03 16.84 1.03
CA VAL A 355 -27.34 15.56 1.03
C VAL A 355 -27.19 15.02 2.44
N LEU A 356 -27.09 13.69 2.56
CA LEU A 356 -26.73 13.04 3.82
C LEU A 356 -25.21 12.86 3.90
N VAL A 357 -24.66 13.09 5.09
CA VAL A 357 -23.26 12.79 5.39
C VAL A 357 -23.13 12.02 6.70
N THR A 358 -22.03 11.31 6.83
CA THR A 358 -21.54 10.70 8.08
C THR A 358 -20.05 10.97 8.22
N THR A 359 -19.40 10.56 9.31
CA THR A 359 -17.94 10.63 9.44
C THR A 359 -17.28 9.33 8.98
N VAL A 360 -15.99 9.38 8.61
CA VAL A 360 -15.18 8.17 8.39
C VAL A 360 -15.14 7.30 9.65
N TYR A 361 -15.12 7.91 10.84
CA TYR A 361 -15.18 7.20 12.12
C TYR A 361 -16.46 6.38 12.29
N ASP A 362 -17.62 7.00 12.08
CA ASP A 362 -18.92 6.33 12.18
C ASP A 362 -19.03 5.19 11.17
N LEU A 363 -18.57 5.43 9.94
CA LEU A 363 -18.48 4.41 8.89
C LEU A 363 -17.57 3.24 9.28
N THR A 364 -16.44 3.54 9.92
CA THR A 364 -15.49 2.53 10.39
C THR A 364 -16.10 1.67 11.49
N LEU A 365 -16.71 2.28 12.52
CA LEU A 365 -17.38 1.54 13.59
C LEU A 365 -18.50 0.64 13.04
N ALA A 366 -19.27 1.14 12.07
CA ALA A 366 -20.31 0.35 11.42
C ALA A 366 -19.73 -0.81 10.58
N ASN A 367 -18.65 -0.57 9.81
CA ASN A 367 -17.97 -1.62 9.07
C ASN A 367 -17.49 -2.75 9.98
N TYR A 368 -16.94 -2.42 11.15
CA TYR A 368 -16.51 -3.36 12.19
C TYR A 368 -17.67 -3.95 13.02
N ALA A 369 -18.93 -3.65 12.67
CA ALA A 369 -20.12 -4.15 13.35
C ALA A 369 -20.18 -3.79 14.85
N ILE A 370 -19.63 -2.63 15.24
CA ILE A 370 -19.69 -2.15 16.62
C ILE A 370 -21.12 -1.71 16.95
N ASP A 371 -21.77 -2.38 17.89
CA ASP A 371 -23.09 -1.98 18.37
C ASP A 371 -23.00 -0.71 19.23
N ARG A 372 -23.78 0.28 18.84
CA ARG A 372 -23.92 1.59 19.51
C ARG A 372 -25.36 1.90 19.86
N GLY A 373 -26.27 0.93 19.73
CA GLY A 373 -27.71 1.09 19.92
C GLY A 373 -28.42 1.76 18.74
N ILE A 374 -27.83 1.74 17.54
CA ILE A 374 -28.39 2.39 16.34
C ILE A 374 -29.30 1.47 15.51
N GLY A 375 -29.22 0.15 15.72
CA GLY A 375 -29.88 -0.87 14.90
C GLY A 375 -29.01 -1.37 13.75
N GLY A 376 -29.61 -2.07 12.79
CA GLY A 376 -28.90 -2.76 11.70
C GLY A 376 -28.14 -4.01 12.15
N GLU A 377 -27.44 -4.68 11.22
CA GLU A 377 -26.59 -5.83 11.54
C GLU A 377 -25.33 -5.35 12.30
N SER A 378 -25.26 -5.64 13.59
CA SER A 378 -24.15 -5.35 14.49
C SER A 378 -23.88 -6.56 15.39
N ALA A 379 -22.75 -6.57 16.11
CA ALA A 379 -22.43 -7.62 17.07
C ALA A 379 -22.76 -7.16 18.50
N GLY A 380 -23.61 -7.91 19.19
CA GLY A 380 -23.92 -7.70 20.60
C GLY A 380 -22.86 -8.30 21.53
N SER A 381 -22.12 -9.30 21.05
CA SER A 381 -21.07 -9.99 21.81
C SER A 381 -19.88 -10.43 20.93
N TYR A 382 -18.78 -10.86 21.55
CA TYR A 382 -17.63 -11.41 20.81
C TYR A 382 -17.89 -12.81 20.27
N GLU A 383 -18.87 -13.50 20.85
CA GLU A 383 -19.33 -14.84 20.51
C GLU A 383 -20.27 -14.87 19.28
N ASP A 384 -20.75 -13.71 18.84
CA ASP A 384 -21.63 -13.60 17.66
C ASP A 384 -20.84 -13.89 16.37
N ASP A 385 -21.36 -14.73 15.47
CA ASP A 385 -20.80 -14.93 14.11
C ASP A 385 -21.15 -13.78 13.15
N THR A 386 -20.99 -12.55 13.63
CA THR A 386 -21.14 -11.33 12.84
C THR A 386 -19.80 -10.99 12.19
N PRO A 387 -19.75 -10.61 10.90
CA PRO A 387 -18.49 -10.26 10.24
C PRO A 387 -17.60 -9.34 11.05
N TYR A 388 -16.34 -9.79 11.20
CA TYR A 388 -15.25 -9.13 11.92
C TYR A 388 -15.26 -9.27 13.46
N THR A 389 -16.08 -10.13 14.07
CA THR A 389 -15.95 -10.46 15.50
C THR A 389 -14.86 -11.52 15.76
N PRO A 390 -14.43 -11.70 17.04
CA PRO A 390 -13.57 -12.82 17.44
C PRO A 390 -14.12 -14.21 17.07
N ALA A 391 -15.41 -14.47 17.28
CA ALA A 391 -16.04 -15.75 16.85
C ALA A 391 -16.07 -15.90 15.33
N TRP A 392 -16.35 -14.83 14.60
CA TRP A 392 -16.42 -14.87 13.14
C TRP A 392 -15.08 -15.24 12.48
N GLN A 393 -13.96 -14.73 13.00
CA GLN A 393 -12.66 -14.97 12.36
C GLN A 393 -12.19 -16.43 12.49
N GLU A 394 -12.62 -17.14 13.53
CA GLU A 394 -12.13 -18.49 13.88
C GLU A 394 -12.29 -19.47 12.73
N LYS A 395 -13.42 -19.46 12.03
CA LYS A 395 -13.67 -20.35 10.88
C LYS A 395 -12.74 -20.11 9.69
N TYR A 396 -12.12 -18.93 9.59
CA TYR A 396 -11.16 -18.61 8.54
C TYR A 396 -9.72 -18.89 8.97
N THR A 397 -9.39 -18.54 10.21
CA THR A 397 -8.01 -18.53 10.71
C THR A 397 -7.63 -19.81 11.47
N GLY A 398 -8.61 -20.47 12.08
CA GLY A 398 -8.42 -21.55 13.05
C GLY A 398 -8.01 -21.07 14.45
N ILE A 399 -8.03 -19.75 14.72
CA ILE A 399 -7.61 -19.18 15.99
C ILE A 399 -8.81 -19.01 16.91
N ALA A 400 -8.73 -19.55 18.13
CA ALA A 400 -9.77 -19.45 19.14
C ALA A 400 -10.09 -17.97 19.48
N PRO A 401 -11.37 -17.59 19.62
CA PRO A 401 -11.78 -16.21 19.89
C PRO A 401 -11.11 -15.60 21.12
N GLU A 402 -10.92 -16.39 22.19
CA GLU A 402 -10.32 -15.94 23.45
C GLU A 402 -8.84 -15.56 23.33
N LEU A 403 -8.15 -16.02 22.27
CA LEU A 403 -6.77 -15.61 22.01
C LEU A 403 -6.69 -14.28 21.25
N VAL A 404 -7.77 -13.91 20.56
CA VAL A 404 -7.87 -12.65 19.79
C VAL A 404 -8.23 -11.49 20.70
N ILE A 405 -9.10 -11.74 21.69
CA ILE A 405 -9.44 -10.83 22.79
C ILE A 405 -8.23 -10.67 23.70
#